data_AF-A0A2V6NFJ7-F1
#
_entry.id   AF-A0A2V6NFJ7-F1
#
_cell.length_a   1.000
_cell.length_b   1.000
_cell.length_c   1.000
_cell.angle_alpha   90.00
_cell.angle_beta   90.00
_cell.angle_gamma   90.00
#
_symmetry.space_group_name_H-M   'P 1'
#
loop_
_entity.id
_entity.type
_entity.pdbx_description
1 polymer ?
#
loop_
_entity_poly.entity_id
_entity_poly.type
_entity_poly.pdbx_seq_one_letter_code
_entity_poly.pdbx_strand_id
1 'polypeptide(L)'
;MSGLALHTVQDELRKLGAIGLVVGWSNGYHRFYRANRDHPLYPQLLGIVQLSESLPRANHSNLRRRRRCLQEGKANGKHGR
;
A
#
# COMPACT_ATOMS: atom_id res chain seq x y z
N MET A 1 1.68 8.00 12.20
CA MET A 1 0.35 7.92 11.54
C MET A 1 0.56 7.45 10.11
N SER A 2 -0.22 6.46 9.64
CA SER A 2 -0.15 6.00 8.25
C SER A 2 -0.61 7.12 7.31
N GLY A 3 0.22 7.53 6.35
CA GLY A 3 -0.09 8.60 5.41
C GLY A 3 -1.10 8.23 4.30
N LEU A 4 -2.00 7.29 4.55
CA LEU A 4 -2.99 6.82 3.60
C LEU A 4 -4.31 7.59 3.79
N ALA A 5 -4.94 7.98 2.69
CA ALA A 5 -6.27 8.56 2.73
C ALA A 5 -7.32 7.49 3.10
N LEU A 6 -8.39 7.90 3.79
CA LEU A 6 -9.44 6.98 4.24
C LEU A 6 -10.06 6.18 3.10
N HIS A 7 -10.36 6.83 1.97
CA HIS A 7 -10.93 6.18 0.79
C HIS A 7 -10.00 5.08 0.26
N THR A 8 -8.68 5.30 0.30
CA THR A 8 -7.69 4.31 -0.12
C THR A 8 -7.77 3.08 0.78
N VAL A 9 -7.83 3.28 2.10
CA VAL A 9 -7.96 2.16 3.05
C VAL A 9 -9.26 1.39 2.80
N GLN A 10 -10.37 2.07 2.55
CA GLN A 10 -11.66 1.46 2.26
C GLN A 10 -11.63 0.64 0.96
N ASP A 11 -11.05 1.19 -0.11
CA ASP A 11 -10.91 0.51 -1.39
C ASP A 11 -10.03 -0.74 -1.29
N GLU A 12 -8.90 -0.65 -0.60
CA GLU A 12 -8.03 -1.80 -0.39
C GLU A 12 -8.70 -2.89 0.46
N LEU A 13 -9.41 -2.52 1.54
CA LEU A 13 -10.18 -3.50 2.32
C LEU A 13 -11.29 -4.16 1.50
N ARG A 14 -11.93 -3.42 0.58
CA ARG A 14 -12.93 -3.99 -0.35
C ARG A 14 -12.29 -5.01 -1.29
N LYS A 15 -11.14 -4.67 -1.88
CA LYS A 15 -10.40 -5.58 -2.79
C LYS A 15 -9.94 -6.83 -2.06
N LEU A 16 -9.31 -6.68 -0.89
CA LEU A 16 -8.83 -7.79 -0.07
C LEU A 16 -9.96 -8.70 0.41
N GLY A 17 -11.12 -8.12 0.72
CA GLY A 17 -12.32 -8.89 1.07
C GLY A 17 -12.87 -9.69 -0.13
N ALA A 18 -12.89 -9.09 -1.32
CA ALA A 18 -13.37 -9.75 -2.53
C ALA A 18 -12.54 -10.99 -2.91
N ILE A 19 -11.25 -10.98 -2.62
CA ILE A 19 -10.35 -12.13 -2.83
C ILE A 19 -10.23 -13.05 -1.61
N GLY A 20 -10.97 -12.80 -0.54
CA GLY A 20 -11.02 -13.68 0.64
C GLY A 20 -9.80 -13.61 1.58
N LEU A 21 -8.90 -12.63 1.40
CA LEU A 21 -7.73 -12.44 2.27
C LEU A 21 -8.09 -11.84 3.63
N VAL A 22 -9.18 -11.09 3.70
CA VAL A 22 -9.72 -10.54 4.95
C VAL A 22 -11.18 -10.92 5.10
N VAL A 23 -11.58 -11.17 6.34
CA VAL A 23 -12.99 -11.38 6.72
C VAL A 23 -13.46 -10.13 7.43
N GLY A 24 -14.59 -9.58 6.97
CA GLY A 24 -15.24 -8.42 7.57
C GLY A 24 -16.54 -8.79 8.27
N TRP A 25 -16.86 -8.10 9.35
CA TRP A 25 -18.15 -8.18 10.03
C TRP A 25 -18.56 -6.82 10.55
N SER A 26 -19.85 -6.62 10.81
CA SER A 26 -20.41 -5.37 11.33
C SER A 26 -21.24 -5.64 12.58
N ASN A 27 -21.19 -4.73 13.54
CA ASN A 27 -22.12 -4.72 14.69
C ASN A 27 -23.25 -3.69 14.51
N GLY A 28 -23.43 -3.16 13.29
CA GLY A 28 -24.41 -2.11 12.97
C GLY A 28 -23.84 -0.69 13.04
N TYR A 29 -22.80 -0.46 13.84
CA TYR A 29 -22.15 0.85 13.98
C TYR A 29 -20.73 0.88 13.42
N HIS A 30 -19.98 -0.19 13.69
CA HIS A 30 -18.60 -0.34 13.29
C HIS A 30 -18.45 -1.55 12.39
N ARG A 31 -17.63 -1.39 11.36
CA ARG A 31 -17.18 -2.51 10.54
C ARG A 31 -15.77 -2.90 10.96
N PHE A 32 -15.63 -4.17 11.31
CA PHE A 32 -14.37 -4.78 11.72
C PHE A 32 -13.84 -5.66 10.60
N TYR A 33 -12.53 -5.82 10.55
CA TYR A 33 -11.84 -6.67 9.61
C TYR A 33 -10.76 -7.47 10.35
N ARG A 34 -10.58 -8.72 9.95
CA ARG A 34 -9.46 -9.57 10.37
C ARG A 34 -8.86 -10.27 9.16
N ALA A 35 -7.57 -10.58 9.22
CA ALA A 35 -6.96 -11.46 8.23
C ALA A 35 -7.63 -12.85 8.27
N ASN A 36 -7.89 -13.41 7.10
CA ASN A 36 -8.43 -14.76 6.99
C ASN A 36 -7.31 -15.78 7.19
N ARG A 37 -7.31 -16.46 8.34
CA ARG A 37 -6.28 -17.47 8.67
C ARG A 37 -6.43 -18.77 7.88
N ASP A 38 -7.63 -19.03 7.38
CA ASP A 38 -7.95 -20.23 6.61
C ASP A 38 -7.58 -20.08 5.14
N HIS A 39 -7.17 -18.88 4.72
CA HIS A 39 -6.77 -18.62 3.34
C HIS A 39 -5.36 -19.20 3.06
N PRO A 40 -5.13 -19.92 1.93
CA PRO A 40 -3.84 -20.55 1.63
C PRO A 40 -2.63 -19.60 1.62
N LEU A 41 -2.85 -18.32 1.26
CA LEU A 41 -1.81 -17.28 1.24
C LEU A 41 -1.49 -16.67 2.62
N TYR A 42 -2.30 -16.94 3.65
CA TYR A 42 -2.10 -16.36 4.98
C TYR A 42 -0.69 -16.56 5.55
N PRO A 43 -0.09 -17.78 5.58
CA PRO A 43 1.24 -17.96 6.15
C PRO A 43 2.33 -17.15 5.43
N GLN A 44 2.22 -17.01 4.11
CA GLN A 44 3.19 -16.26 3.30
C GLN A 44 3.08 -14.76 3.56
N LEU A 45 1.84 -14.24 3.61
CA LEU A 45 1.59 -12.83 3.94
C LEU A 45 2.05 -12.51 5.36
N LEU A 46 1.80 -13.40 6.32
CA LEU A 46 2.27 -13.25 7.69
C LEU A 46 3.81 -13.19 7.74
N GLY A 47 4.50 -14.08 7.01
CA GLY A 47 5.96 -14.07 6.92
C GLY A 47 6.50 -12.76 6.34
N ILE A 48 5.85 -12.19 5.31
CA ILE A 48 6.24 -10.89 4.74
C ILE A 48 6.07 -9.78 5.77
N VAL A 49 4.96 -9.75 6.51
CA VAL A 49 4.70 -8.74 7.54
C VAL A 49 5.74 -8.84 8.66
N GLN A 50 5.97 -10.03 9.20
CA GLN A 50 6.97 -10.28 10.24
C GLN A 50 8.37 -9.88 9.77
N LEU A 51 8.74 -10.25 8.54
CA LEU A 51 10.01 -9.83 7.95
C LEU A 51 10.10 -8.30 7.86
N SER A 52 9.05 -7.63 7.39
CA SER A 52 9.03 -6.18 7.27
C SER A 52 9.15 -5.44 8.60
N GLU A 53 8.63 -6.02 9.69
CA GLU A 53 8.78 -5.49 11.05
C GLU A 53 10.21 -5.64 11.57
N SER A 54 10.90 -6.71 11.18
CA SER A 54 12.30 -6.96 11.55
C SER A 54 13.29 -6.04 10.80
N LEU A 55 12.87 -5.45 9.68
CA LEU A 55 13.71 -4.59 8.86
C LEU A 55 13.68 -3.14 9.36
N PRO A 56 14.80 -2.39 9.27
CA PRO A 56 14.80 -0.96 9.53
C PRO A 56 13.79 -0.24 8.63
N ARG A 57 12.98 0.63 9.22
CA ARG A 57 12.03 1.43 8.44
C ARG A 57 12.77 2.26 7.40
N ALA A 58 12.39 2.10 6.14
CA ALA A 58 12.98 2.87 5.06
C ALA A 58 12.79 4.36 5.32
N ASN A 59 13.88 5.13 5.28
CA ASN A 59 13.80 6.58 5.41
C ASN A 59 13.19 7.16 4.12
N HIS A 60 11.89 7.48 4.16
CA HIS A 60 11.13 7.99 3.02
C HIS A 60 11.69 9.28 2.43
N SER A 61 12.47 10.07 3.18
CA SER A 61 13.14 11.26 2.65
C SER A 61 14.21 10.91 1.61
N ASN A 62 14.93 9.81 1.80
CA ASN A 62 15.91 9.30 0.84
C ASN A 62 15.24 8.79 -0.45
N LEU A 63 14.03 8.23 -0.34
CA LEU A 63 13.25 7.75 -1.49
C LEU A 63 12.68 8.90 -2.35
N ARG A 64 12.39 10.07 -1.75
CA ARG A 64 11.80 11.22 -2.46
C ARG A 64 12.80 12.01 -3.32
N ARG A 65 14.11 11.90 -3.08
CA ARG A 65 15.11 12.69 -3.81
C ARG A 65 15.23 12.27 -5.29
N ARG A 66 14.95 11.01 -5.63
CA ARG A 66 15.21 10.46 -6.97
C ARG A 66 14.18 10.82 -8.05
N ARG A 67 12.97 11.30 -7.68
CA ARG A 67 11.91 11.63 -8.66
C ARG A 67 12.02 13.03 -9.29
N ARG A 68 12.83 13.94 -8.72
CA ARG A 68 12.95 15.31 -9.26
C ARG A 68 13.90 15.45 -10.45
N CYS A 69 15.01 14.69 -10.50
CA CYS A 69 15.94 14.77 -11.64
C CYS A 69 15.39 14.18 -12.95
N LEU A 70 14.37 13.31 -12.91
CA LEU A 70 13.88 12.65 -14.13
C LEU A 70 12.89 13.49 -14.95
N GLN A 71 12.44 14.65 -14.45
CA GLN A 71 11.45 15.49 -15.13
C GLN A 71 12.04 16.72 -15.84
N GLU A 72 13.31 17.06 -15.63
CA GLU A 72 13.94 18.24 -16.26
C GLU A 72 14.50 17.97 -17.68
N GLY A 73 14.30 16.77 -18.24
CA GLY A 73 14.85 16.38 -19.55
C GLY A 73 13.93 16.52 -20.77
N LYS A 74 12.71 17.06 -20.65
CA LYS A 74 11.73 17.15 -21.77
C LYS A 74 11.21 18.56 -22.04
N ALA A 75 12.08 19.56 -22.02
CA ALA A 75 11.73 20.90 -22.49
C ALA A 75 12.91 21.58 -23.21
N ASN A 76 13.50 20.93 -24.22
CA ASN A 76 14.13 21.72 -25.28
C ASN A 76 14.29 20.92 -26.58
N GLY A 77 13.66 21.41 -27.64
CA GLY A 77 13.86 20.91 -28.99
C GLY A 77 12.61 21.08 -29.83
N LYS A 78 12.75 21.88 -30.90
CA LYS A 78 11.86 22.13 -32.07
C LYS A 78 11.15 23.51 -31.98
N HIS A 79 11.40 24.51 -32.84
CA HIS A 79 11.98 24.57 -34.19
C HIS A 79 12.75 25.88 -34.40
N GLY A 80 13.86 25.80 -35.16
CA GLY A 80 14.43 26.93 -35.88
C GLY A 80 14.13 26.79 -37.37
N ARG A 81 13.69 27.91 -37.94
CA ARG A 81 13.93 28.48 -39.28
C ARG A 81 12.69 29.24 -39.73
#